data_AF-A0A5C6BVJ4-F1
#
_entry.id   AF-A0A5C6BVJ4-F1
#
_cell.length_a   1.000
_cell.length_b   1.000
_cell.length_c   1.000
_cell.angle_alpha   90.00
_cell.angle_beta   90.00
_cell.angle_gamma   90.00
#
_symmetry.space_group_name_H-M   'P 1'
#
loop_
_entity.id
_entity.type
_entity.pdbx_description
1 polymer ?
#
loop_
_entity_poly.entity_id
_entity_poly.type
_entity_poly.pdbx_seq_one_letter_code
_entity_poly.pdbx_strand_id
1 'polypeptide(L)'
;MTLKGNRQLLSSAWLDGCLRIVIAIQSIGLSGRYLFSKNEWESHVFEWLLFDWGWPEPLAQTMDNAGTWLTLVAGGLLCLIGWLKHRRFGDTGLPTALTWLDRIAAGWIACWLLVMAVAHMMRATLWAELTLAEDAVRYIAPVTLIILSGRPAASPLVKGGRSGGTPLAVLLLMIAASATFAAHGYKAVERYGPFTDLILLSDLQWTHMSMSQTTAETILVVVGVIDLVVALLLIPTRWRSVALYMAVWGIIAAVSRMTAYGFGAWPETLLRAANGGVPLAIFGYWTISRASRLQLPRETSESETHTLDETRNKIQIAIRR
;
A
#
# COMPACT_ATOMS: atom_id res chain seq x y z
N MET A 1 -31.54 -4.95 -0.22
CA MET A 1 -30.08 -4.97 -0.51
C MET A 1 -29.59 -6.41 -0.32
N THR A 2 -28.91 -7.01 -1.29
CA THR A 2 -28.53 -8.44 -1.20
C THR A 2 -27.27 -8.64 -0.34
N LEU A 3 -27.17 -9.76 0.39
CA LEU A 3 -26.00 -10.10 1.22
C LEU A 3 -24.65 -9.97 0.46
N LYS A 4 -24.64 -10.27 -0.83
CA LYS A 4 -23.48 -10.14 -1.72
C LYS A 4 -23.03 -8.69 -1.90
N GLY A 5 -23.97 -7.74 -2.00
CA GLY A 5 -23.67 -6.31 -2.12
C GLY A 5 -22.98 -5.75 -0.88
N ASN A 6 -23.47 -6.12 0.31
CA ASN A 6 -22.91 -5.64 1.58
C ASN A 6 -21.43 -6.04 1.76
N ARG A 7 -21.04 -7.23 1.32
CA ARG A 7 -19.65 -7.69 1.50
C ARG A 7 -18.67 -7.08 0.51
N GLN A 8 -19.09 -6.84 -0.74
CA GLN A 8 -18.25 -6.11 -1.70
C GLN A 8 -17.99 -4.68 -1.20
N LEU A 9 -19.02 -4.03 -0.65
CA LEU A 9 -18.88 -2.74 0.01
C LEU A 9 -17.90 -2.81 1.20
N LEU A 10 -18.03 -3.84 2.05
CA LEU A 10 -17.12 -4.04 3.18
C LEU A 10 -15.66 -4.21 2.75
N SER A 11 -15.40 -5.03 1.71
CA SER A 11 -14.03 -5.22 1.20
C SER A 11 -13.43 -3.94 0.61
N SER A 12 -14.25 -3.13 -0.09
CA SER A 12 -13.81 -1.84 -0.63
C SER A 12 -13.59 -0.81 0.46
N ALA A 13 -14.44 -0.80 1.50
CA ALA A 13 -14.31 0.07 2.65
C ALA A 13 -13.07 -0.27 3.48
N TRP A 14 -12.76 -1.55 3.64
CA TRP A 14 -11.50 -2.01 4.24
C TRP A 14 -10.30 -1.45 3.48
N LEU A 15 -10.28 -1.62 2.16
CA LEU A 15 -9.18 -1.17 1.32
C LEU A 15 -8.99 0.35 1.41
N ASP A 16 -10.06 1.13 1.26
CA ASP A 16 -10.04 2.60 1.37
C ASP A 16 -9.55 3.05 2.76
N GLY A 17 -10.13 2.50 3.84
CA GLY A 17 -9.77 2.89 5.21
C GLY A 17 -8.33 2.53 5.56
N CYS A 18 -7.87 1.34 5.17
CA CYS A 18 -6.50 0.90 5.41
C CYS A 18 -5.48 1.78 4.67
N LEU A 19 -5.72 2.08 3.39
CA LEU A 19 -4.84 2.96 2.61
C LEU A 19 -4.76 4.36 3.21
N ARG A 20 -5.88 4.94 3.67
CA ARG A 20 -5.86 6.27 4.32
C ARG A 20 -4.97 6.30 5.55
N ILE A 21 -5.08 5.29 6.41
CA ILE A 21 -4.26 5.17 7.62
C ILE A 21 -2.78 5.04 7.24
N VAL A 22 -2.45 4.16 6.30
CA VAL A 22 -1.06 3.96 5.84
C VAL A 22 -0.48 5.24 5.25
N ILE A 23 -1.21 5.93 4.37
CA ILE A 23 -0.78 7.20 3.77
C ILE A 23 -0.58 8.26 4.85
N ALA A 24 -1.49 8.38 5.82
CA ALA A 24 -1.34 9.35 6.90
C ALA A 24 -0.13 9.06 7.80
N ILE A 25 0.10 7.79 8.17
CA ILE A 25 1.30 7.38 8.92
C ILE A 25 2.56 7.75 8.14
N GLN A 26 2.58 7.47 6.84
CA GLN A 26 3.71 7.80 5.98
C GLN A 26 3.94 9.31 5.89
N SER A 27 2.89 10.11 5.74
CA SER A 27 2.98 11.58 5.78
C SER A 27 3.57 12.07 7.10
N ILE A 28 3.17 11.49 8.23
CA ILE A 28 3.74 11.80 9.54
C ILE A 28 5.22 11.42 9.60
N GLY A 29 5.61 10.25 9.07
CA GLY A 29 7.01 9.84 8.98
C GLY A 29 7.87 10.77 8.13
N LEU A 30 7.37 11.16 6.95
CA LEU A 30 8.04 12.12 6.07
C LEU A 30 8.31 13.45 6.77
N SER A 31 7.28 14.01 7.41
CA SER A 31 7.39 15.26 8.16
C SER A 31 8.23 15.13 9.41
N GLY A 32 8.13 13.99 10.10
CA GLY A 32 9.01 13.63 11.21
C GLY A 32 10.47 13.70 10.82
N ARG A 33 10.80 13.21 9.62
CA ARG A 33 12.16 13.21 9.10
C ARG A 33 12.58 14.64 8.78
N TYR A 34 11.91 15.31 7.84
CA TYR A 34 12.45 16.54 7.28
C TYR A 34 12.06 17.84 8.02
N LEU A 35 11.02 17.84 8.86
CA LEU A 35 10.58 19.04 9.58
C LEU A 35 10.93 19.01 11.07
N PHE A 36 10.99 17.82 11.68
CA PHE A 36 11.07 17.68 13.13
C PHE A 36 12.36 16.97 13.62
N SER A 37 13.09 16.30 12.72
CA SER A 37 14.38 15.71 13.07
C SER A 37 15.44 16.79 13.24
N LYS A 38 16.31 16.63 14.24
CA LYS A 38 17.47 17.50 14.44
C LYS A 38 18.64 17.18 13.51
N ASN A 39 18.67 15.95 12.98
CA ASN A 39 19.84 15.38 12.33
C ASN A 39 19.71 15.32 10.80
N GLU A 40 18.51 15.45 10.26
CA GLU A 40 18.26 15.24 8.83
C GLU A 40 17.04 16.05 8.37
N TRP A 41 17.26 17.34 8.13
CA TRP A 41 16.24 18.31 7.71
C TRP A 41 16.29 18.63 6.21
N GLU A 42 17.30 18.09 5.51
CA GLU A 42 17.51 18.24 4.08
C GLU A 42 17.03 16.97 3.36
N SER A 43 16.06 17.12 2.45
CA SER A 43 15.60 16.01 1.63
C SER A 43 16.42 15.87 0.35
N HIS A 44 16.27 14.75 -0.35
CA HIS A 44 16.86 14.60 -1.69
C HIS A 44 16.33 15.62 -2.70
N VAL A 45 15.13 16.17 -2.51
CA VAL A 45 14.60 17.26 -3.34
C VAL A 45 15.35 18.56 -3.08
N PHE A 46 15.65 18.87 -1.81
CA PHE A 46 16.49 20.02 -1.47
C PHE A 46 17.86 19.90 -2.16
N GLU A 47 18.54 18.77 -1.98
CA GLU A 47 19.85 18.54 -2.60
C GLU A 47 19.80 18.64 -4.12
N TRP A 48 18.77 18.05 -4.74
CA TRP A 48 18.60 18.07 -6.19
C TRP A 48 18.39 19.49 -6.72
N LEU A 49 17.55 20.30 -6.06
CA LEU A 49 17.32 21.69 -6.45
C LEU A 49 18.58 22.56 -6.25
N LEU A 50 19.30 22.36 -5.15
CA LEU A 50 20.49 23.13 -4.81
C LEU A 50 21.67 22.78 -5.74
N PHE A 51 22.03 21.50 -5.82
CA PHE A 51 23.27 21.07 -6.46
C PHE A 51 23.13 20.85 -7.97
N ASP A 52 22.02 20.28 -8.44
CA ASP A 52 21.86 19.94 -9.86
C ASP A 52 21.19 21.06 -10.66
N TRP A 53 20.28 21.82 -10.02
CA TRP A 53 19.58 22.94 -10.67
C TRP A 53 20.14 24.31 -10.30
N GLY A 54 21.07 24.38 -9.34
CA GLY A 54 21.73 25.64 -8.96
C GLY A 54 20.79 26.66 -8.32
N TRP A 55 19.71 26.23 -7.67
CA TRP A 55 18.78 27.14 -7.01
C TRP A 55 19.43 27.75 -5.76
N PRO A 56 19.10 29.01 -5.40
CA PRO A 56 19.54 29.57 -4.13
C PRO A 56 19.05 28.71 -2.96
N GLU A 57 19.93 28.44 -1.99
CA GLU A 57 19.65 27.61 -0.82
C GLU A 57 18.34 27.99 -0.10
N PRO A 58 18.03 29.28 0.17
CA PRO A 58 16.76 29.63 0.82
C PRO A 58 15.52 29.24 0.01
N LEU A 59 15.61 29.30 -1.33
CA LEU A 59 14.50 28.93 -2.22
C LEU A 59 14.34 27.40 -2.28
N ALA A 60 15.44 26.65 -2.40
CA ALA A 60 15.43 25.19 -2.38
C ALA A 60 14.83 24.67 -1.06
N GLN A 61 15.28 25.19 0.08
CA GLN A 61 14.75 24.81 1.39
C GLN A 61 13.27 25.17 1.55
N THR A 62 12.87 26.34 1.04
CA THR A 62 11.45 26.77 1.10
C THR A 62 10.56 25.81 0.32
N MET A 63 10.97 25.40 -0.88
CA MET A 63 10.21 24.43 -1.68
C MET A 63 10.13 23.06 -1.02
N ASP A 64 11.25 22.57 -0.49
CA ASP A 64 11.30 21.27 0.19
C ASP A 64 10.41 21.23 1.45
N ASN A 65 10.52 22.28 2.27
CA ASN A 65 9.67 22.46 3.45
C ASN A 65 8.19 22.57 3.08
N ALA A 66 7.84 23.36 2.05
CA ALA A 66 6.46 23.49 1.59
C ALA A 66 5.91 22.15 1.09
N GLY A 67 6.71 21.41 0.32
CA GLY A 67 6.47 20.05 -0.12
C GLY A 67 6.04 19.12 1.02
N THR A 68 6.87 19.11 2.06
CA THR A 68 6.69 18.25 3.24
C THR A 68 5.52 18.69 4.11
N TRP A 69 5.33 19.99 4.35
CA TRP A 69 4.18 20.51 5.11
C TRP A 69 2.85 20.21 4.42
N LEU A 70 2.75 20.44 3.12
CA LEU A 70 1.54 20.15 2.36
C LEU A 70 1.22 18.64 2.37
N THR A 71 2.25 17.79 2.36
CA THR A 71 2.08 16.33 2.46
C THR A 71 1.54 15.90 3.83
N LEU A 72 1.95 16.57 4.93
CA LEU A 72 1.41 16.35 6.27
C LEU A 72 -0.08 16.72 6.34
N VAL A 73 -0.39 17.93 5.89
CA VAL A 73 -1.75 18.48 5.91
C VAL A 73 -2.68 17.63 5.05
N ALA A 74 -2.24 17.24 3.85
CA ALA A 74 -2.98 16.36 2.96
C ALA A 74 -3.22 14.99 3.60
N GLY A 75 -2.23 14.40 4.28
CA GLY A 75 -2.39 13.13 4.99
C GLY A 75 -3.44 13.19 6.09
N GLY A 76 -3.40 14.24 6.93
CA GLY A 76 -4.42 14.48 7.95
C GLY A 76 -5.82 14.70 7.38
N LEU A 77 -5.91 15.44 6.26
CA LEU A 77 -7.16 15.70 5.56
C LEU A 77 -7.79 14.42 4.98
N LEU A 78 -6.99 13.50 4.44
CA LEU A 78 -7.48 12.20 3.95
C LEU A 78 -8.10 11.36 5.07
N CYS A 79 -7.50 11.34 6.26
CA CYS A 79 -8.07 10.65 7.42
C CYS A 79 -9.37 11.32 7.89
N LEU A 80 -9.40 12.65 7.98
CA LEU A 80 -10.59 13.39 8.38
C LEU A 80 -11.76 13.15 7.41
N ILE A 81 -11.52 13.26 6.11
CA ILE A 81 -12.53 13.00 5.08
C ILE A 81 -12.99 11.53 5.14
N GLY A 82 -12.08 10.59 5.30
CA GLY A 82 -12.40 9.16 5.46
C GLY A 82 -13.28 8.89 6.68
N TRP A 83 -12.98 9.52 7.82
CA TRP A 83 -13.79 9.42 9.03
C TRP A 83 -15.18 10.04 8.84
N LEU A 84 -15.28 11.20 8.19
CA LEU A 84 -16.55 11.84 7.86
C LEU A 84 -17.40 10.97 6.90
N LYS A 85 -16.78 10.32 5.91
CA LYS A 85 -17.43 9.32 5.03
C LYS A 85 -18.02 8.19 5.87
N HIS A 86 -17.28 7.69 6.85
CA HIS A 86 -17.73 6.60 7.71
C HIS A 86 -18.81 7.01 8.73
N ARG A 87 -18.84 8.27 9.18
CA ARG A 87 -19.87 8.78 10.10
C ARG A 87 -21.19 9.08 9.40
N ARG A 88 -21.14 9.60 8.16
CA ARG A 88 -22.34 9.93 7.36
C ARG A 88 -22.93 8.70 6.66
N PHE A 89 -22.98 7.55 7.32
CA PHE A 89 -23.73 6.37 6.86
C PHE A 89 -25.24 6.68 6.89
N GLY A 90 -25.70 7.39 5.87
CA GLY A 90 -27.09 7.76 5.62
C GLY A 90 -27.15 8.49 4.29
N ASP A 91 -27.94 7.95 3.34
CA ASP A 91 -28.19 8.25 1.91
C ASP A 91 -27.73 9.56 1.24
N THR A 92 -27.43 10.63 1.97
CA THR A 92 -26.81 11.83 1.41
C THR A 92 -25.34 11.56 1.14
N GLY A 93 -25.00 11.28 -0.12
CA GLY A 93 -23.61 11.19 -0.57
C GLY A 93 -22.77 12.38 -0.11
N LEU A 94 -21.45 12.21 -0.07
CA LEU A 94 -20.56 13.32 0.25
C LEU A 94 -20.78 14.50 -0.71
N PRO A 95 -20.70 15.74 -0.21
CA PRO A 95 -20.59 16.90 -1.07
C PRO A 95 -19.49 16.70 -2.12
N THR A 96 -19.79 17.06 -3.37
CA THR A 96 -18.86 16.98 -4.51
C THR A 96 -17.52 17.64 -4.17
N ALA A 97 -17.55 18.78 -3.48
CA ALA A 97 -16.35 19.50 -3.01
C ALA A 97 -15.42 18.64 -2.12
N LEU A 98 -15.96 17.86 -1.18
CA LEU A 98 -15.15 16.99 -0.32
C LEU A 98 -14.52 15.83 -1.10
N THR A 99 -15.21 15.32 -2.12
CA THR A 99 -14.65 14.29 -3.00
C THR A 99 -13.52 14.83 -3.86
N TRP A 100 -13.64 16.06 -4.36
CA TRP A 100 -12.55 16.74 -5.07
C TRP A 100 -11.35 16.99 -4.18
N LEU A 101 -11.59 17.52 -2.97
CA LEU A 101 -10.54 17.77 -2.00
C LEU A 101 -9.77 16.49 -1.61
N ASP A 102 -10.49 15.38 -1.44
CA ASP A 102 -9.90 14.06 -1.20
C ASP A 102 -8.96 13.61 -2.33
N ARG A 103 -9.37 13.82 -3.59
CA ARG A 103 -8.55 13.47 -4.76
C ARG A 103 -7.35 14.39 -4.92
N ILE A 104 -7.51 15.68 -4.68
CA ILE A 104 -6.41 16.66 -4.74
C ILE A 104 -5.37 16.33 -3.66
N ALA A 105 -5.81 16.06 -2.43
CA ALA A 105 -4.93 15.67 -1.33
C ALA A 105 -4.14 14.39 -1.66
N ALA A 106 -4.82 13.34 -2.14
CA ALA A 106 -4.16 12.11 -2.56
C ALA A 106 -3.21 12.35 -3.75
N GLY A 107 -3.63 13.13 -4.75
CA GLY A 107 -2.80 13.46 -5.92
C GLY A 107 -1.54 14.23 -5.56
N TRP A 108 -1.64 15.18 -4.63
CA TRP A 108 -0.49 15.90 -4.10
C TRP A 108 0.52 14.95 -3.44
N ILE A 109 0.06 14.09 -2.51
CA ILE A 109 0.93 13.14 -1.81
C ILE A 109 1.61 12.20 -2.81
N ALA A 110 0.84 11.67 -3.78
CA ALA A 110 1.39 10.82 -4.83
C ALA A 110 2.50 11.52 -5.62
N CYS A 111 2.26 12.77 -6.04
CA CYS A 111 3.22 13.57 -6.81
C CYS A 111 4.48 13.87 -5.99
N TRP A 112 4.33 14.36 -4.76
CA TRP A 112 5.47 14.72 -3.91
C TRP A 112 6.37 13.53 -3.61
N LEU A 113 5.79 12.37 -3.27
CA LEU A 113 6.57 11.16 -3.00
C LEU A 113 7.24 10.59 -4.25
N LEU A 114 6.62 10.73 -5.42
CA LEU A 114 7.27 10.37 -6.68
C LEU A 114 8.46 11.30 -6.97
N VAL A 115 8.29 12.61 -6.77
CA VAL A 115 9.38 13.59 -6.92
C VAL A 115 10.53 13.28 -5.97
N MET A 116 10.23 12.94 -4.71
CA MET A 116 11.23 12.46 -3.74
C MET A 116 11.97 11.21 -4.23
N ALA A 117 11.25 10.21 -4.75
CA ALA A 117 11.85 8.98 -5.27
C ALA A 117 12.71 9.24 -6.52
N VAL A 118 12.29 10.15 -7.41
CA VAL A 118 13.07 10.58 -8.58
C VAL A 118 14.32 11.34 -8.15
N ALA A 119 14.20 12.30 -7.22
CA ALA A 119 15.35 13.05 -6.71
C ALA A 119 16.36 12.12 -6.04
N HIS A 120 15.89 11.15 -5.25
CA HIS A 120 16.75 10.13 -4.65
C HIS A 120 17.39 9.22 -5.72
N MET A 121 16.68 8.81 -6.77
CA MET A 121 17.27 8.09 -7.91
C MET A 121 18.37 8.91 -8.60
N MET A 122 18.18 10.21 -8.79
CA MET A 122 19.18 11.06 -9.46
C MET A 122 20.46 11.28 -8.62
N ARG A 123 20.33 11.23 -7.30
CA ARG A 123 21.40 11.57 -6.34
C ARG A 123 22.07 10.35 -5.71
N ALA A 124 21.41 9.20 -5.67
CA ALA A 124 21.96 8.00 -5.07
C ALA A 124 23.20 7.52 -5.85
N THR A 125 24.24 7.14 -5.12
CA THR A 125 25.49 6.63 -5.72
C THR A 125 25.44 5.13 -5.97
N LEU A 126 24.65 4.40 -5.19
CA LEU A 126 24.52 2.95 -5.26
C LEU A 126 23.05 2.58 -5.46
N TRP A 127 22.78 1.72 -6.44
CA TRP A 127 21.45 1.18 -6.73
C TRP A 127 20.37 2.24 -6.97
N ALA A 128 20.78 3.38 -7.53
CA ALA A 128 19.91 4.50 -7.86
C ALA A 128 18.69 4.07 -8.68
N GLU A 129 18.92 3.21 -9.67
CA GLU A 129 17.94 2.67 -10.59
C GLU A 129 16.82 1.88 -9.90
N LEU A 130 17.07 1.37 -8.69
CA LEU A 130 16.09 0.61 -7.92
C LEU A 130 15.20 1.49 -7.02
N THR A 131 15.54 2.77 -6.84
CA THR A 131 14.84 3.66 -5.90
C THR A 131 13.35 3.81 -6.23
N LEU A 132 13.00 3.94 -7.51
CA LEU A 132 11.59 4.01 -7.92
C LEU A 132 10.81 2.75 -7.55
N ALA A 133 11.43 1.57 -7.74
CA ALA A 133 10.81 0.30 -7.39
C ALA A 133 10.70 0.14 -5.86
N GLU A 134 11.75 0.50 -5.12
CA GLU A 134 11.79 0.49 -3.65
C GLU A 134 10.66 1.35 -3.07
N ASP A 135 10.44 2.56 -3.60
CA ASP A 135 9.44 3.50 -3.09
C ASP A 135 8.06 3.36 -3.76
N ALA A 136 7.86 2.35 -4.62
CA ALA A 136 6.64 2.19 -5.42
C ALA A 136 5.35 2.22 -4.59
N VAL A 137 5.31 1.49 -3.47
CA VAL A 137 4.13 1.47 -2.58
C VAL A 137 3.77 2.84 -2.02
N ARG A 138 4.75 3.74 -1.85
CA ARG A 138 4.55 5.06 -1.24
C ARG A 138 3.74 5.98 -2.13
N TYR A 139 4.04 6.02 -3.42
CA TYR A 139 3.34 6.89 -4.37
C TYR A 139 2.16 6.18 -5.07
N ILE A 140 2.13 4.84 -5.19
CA ILE A 140 0.99 4.11 -5.78
C ILE A 140 -0.19 3.97 -4.80
N ALA A 141 0.04 3.91 -3.48
CA ALA A 141 -1.05 3.90 -2.50
C ALA A 141 -2.00 5.11 -2.64
N PRO A 142 -1.53 6.37 -2.66
CA PRO A 142 -2.40 7.52 -2.86
C PRO A 142 -3.03 7.57 -4.27
N VAL A 143 -2.34 7.14 -5.33
CA VAL A 143 -2.95 6.99 -6.67
C VAL A 143 -4.15 6.04 -6.62
N THR A 144 -3.99 4.93 -5.91
CA THR A 144 -5.05 3.94 -5.74
C THR A 144 -6.25 4.54 -4.99
N LEU A 145 -6.00 5.39 -3.99
CA LEU A 145 -7.06 6.09 -3.27
C LEU A 145 -7.87 7.02 -4.19
N ILE A 146 -7.24 7.69 -5.17
CA ILE A 146 -7.94 8.49 -6.19
C ILE A 146 -8.91 7.63 -7.00
N ILE A 147 -8.48 6.43 -7.42
CA ILE A 147 -9.30 5.48 -8.19
C ILE A 147 -10.51 5.02 -7.37
N LEU A 148 -10.33 4.78 -6.07
CA LEU A 148 -11.39 4.37 -5.15
C LEU A 148 -12.36 5.52 -4.86
N SER A 149 -11.87 6.75 -4.68
CA SER A 149 -12.66 7.98 -4.50
C SER A 149 -13.30 8.50 -5.79
N GLY A 150 -13.02 7.86 -6.93
CA GLY A 150 -13.52 8.14 -8.27
C GLY A 150 -15.05 8.13 -8.43
N ARG A 151 -15.78 7.55 -7.48
CA ARG A 151 -17.11 6.99 -7.75
C ARG A 151 -18.19 7.76 -6.98
N PRO A 152 -19.20 8.32 -7.66
CA PRO A 152 -20.36 8.86 -6.96
C PRO A 152 -20.97 7.76 -6.10
N ALA A 153 -21.25 8.09 -4.84
CA ALA A 153 -22.02 7.23 -3.95
C ALA A 153 -23.29 6.82 -4.70
N ALA A 154 -23.46 5.51 -4.86
CA ALA A 154 -24.38 4.88 -5.79
C ALA A 154 -25.67 5.68 -6.04
N SER A 155 -25.93 6.07 -7.29
CA SER A 155 -27.32 6.28 -7.68
C SER A 155 -28.03 4.94 -7.48
N PRO A 156 -29.08 4.86 -6.64
CA PRO A 156 -29.74 3.61 -6.26
C PRO A 156 -30.40 2.86 -7.44
N LEU A 157 -30.39 3.44 -8.63
CA LEU A 157 -31.08 2.92 -9.81
C LEU A 157 -30.25 1.96 -10.68
N VAL A 158 -28.91 1.95 -10.58
CA VAL A 158 -28.10 1.03 -11.41
C VAL A 158 -27.82 -0.27 -10.64
N LYS A 159 -28.87 -1.09 -10.50
CA LYS A 159 -28.79 -2.48 -10.00
C LYS A 159 -27.94 -3.33 -10.96
N GLY A 160 -26.63 -3.36 -10.76
CA GLY A 160 -25.74 -4.28 -11.49
C GLY A 160 -24.36 -3.74 -11.89
N GLY A 161 -24.08 -2.46 -11.65
CA GLY A 161 -22.79 -1.87 -11.98
C GLY A 161 -21.66 -2.42 -11.11
N ARG A 162 -20.90 -3.40 -11.63
CA ARG A 162 -19.64 -3.87 -11.02
C ARG A 162 -18.78 -2.66 -10.66
N SER A 163 -18.18 -2.68 -9.46
CA SER A 163 -17.19 -1.66 -9.09
C SER A 163 -15.90 -1.83 -9.90
N GLY A 164 -15.85 -1.40 -11.17
CA GLY A 164 -14.72 -1.64 -12.08
C GLY A 164 -13.34 -1.10 -11.62
N GLY A 165 -13.31 -0.19 -10.64
CA GLY A 165 -12.09 0.46 -10.16
C GLY A 165 -11.37 -0.33 -9.08
N THR A 166 -12.10 -1.12 -8.29
CA THR A 166 -11.50 -1.92 -7.20
C THR A 166 -10.53 -2.99 -7.73
N PRO A 167 -10.82 -3.73 -8.82
CA PRO A 167 -9.85 -4.66 -9.40
C PRO A 167 -8.57 -3.98 -9.90
N LEU A 168 -8.70 -2.82 -10.56
CA LEU A 168 -7.55 -2.04 -11.02
C LEU A 168 -6.72 -1.52 -9.85
N ALA A 169 -7.38 -0.95 -8.84
CA ALA A 169 -6.77 -0.50 -7.59
C ALA A 169 -5.93 -1.60 -6.94
N VAL A 170 -6.50 -2.79 -6.75
CA VAL A 170 -5.80 -3.93 -6.15
C VAL A 170 -4.64 -4.39 -7.04
N LEU A 171 -4.80 -4.41 -8.37
CA LEU A 171 -3.72 -4.76 -9.28
C LEU A 171 -2.53 -3.78 -9.17
N LEU A 172 -2.79 -2.47 -9.14
CA LEU A 172 -1.74 -1.46 -8.99
C LEU A 172 -0.98 -1.62 -7.67
N LEU A 173 -1.69 -1.82 -6.56
CA LEU A 173 -1.06 -2.09 -5.27
C LEU A 173 -0.24 -3.37 -5.26
N MET A 174 -0.69 -4.43 -5.95
CA MET A 174 0.07 -5.67 -6.07
C MET A 174 1.35 -5.46 -6.88
N ILE A 175 1.29 -4.72 -7.99
CA ILE A 175 2.48 -4.38 -8.80
C ILE A 175 3.46 -3.57 -7.96
N ALA A 176 2.98 -2.54 -7.25
CA ALA A 176 3.81 -1.71 -6.38
C ALA A 176 4.46 -2.52 -5.26
N ALA A 177 3.69 -3.34 -4.53
CA ALA A 177 4.22 -4.20 -3.48
C ALA A 177 5.23 -5.22 -4.01
N SER A 178 4.98 -5.79 -5.19
CA SER A 178 5.93 -6.71 -5.83
C SER A 178 7.22 -5.99 -6.22
N ALA A 179 7.13 -4.78 -6.79
CA ALA A 179 8.30 -3.98 -7.16
C ALA A 179 9.13 -3.60 -5.93
N THR A 180 8.49 -3.14 -4.85
CA THR A 180 9.16 -2.80 -3.59
C THR A 180 9.89 -4.01 -2.99
N PHE A 181 9.21 -5.15 -2.87
CA PHE A 181 9.83 -6.36 -2.33
C PHE A 181 10.91 -6.94 -3.26
N ALA A 182 10.74 -6.83 -4.58
CA ALA A 182 11.79 -7.27 -5.50
C ALA A 182 13.05 -6.41 -5.38
N ALA A 183 12.91 -5.08 -5.29
CA ALA A 183 14.02 -4.16 -5.12
C ALA A 183 14.75 -4.37 -3.77
N HIS A 184 14.00 -4.53 -2.67
CA HIS A 184 14.58 -4.84 -1.36
C HIS A 184 15.22 -6.23 -1.31
N GLY A 185 14.55 -7.24 -1.88
CA GLY A 185 15.05 -8.61 -1.93
C GLY A 185 16.36 -8.70 -2.71
N TYR A 186 16.44 -8.01 -3.84
CA TYR A 186 17.68 -7.92 -4.62
C TYR A 186 18.80 -7.21 -3.86
N LYS A 187 18.54 -6.05 -3.23
CA LYS A 187 19.53 -5.37 -2.36
C LYS A 187 20.02 -6.26 -1.20
N ALA A 188 19.13 -7.09 -0.64
CA ALA A 188 19.48 -8.02 0.43
C ALA A 188 20.36 -9.19 -0.06
N VAL A 189 20.08 -9.75 -1.24
CA VAL A 189 20.94 -10.76 -1.89
C VAL A 189 22.34 -10.20 -2.16
N GLU A 190 22.42 -8.94 -2.58
CA GLU A 190 23.67 -8.22 -2.82
C GLU A 190 24.35 -7.71 -1.53
N ARG A 191 23.87 -8.14 -0.36
CA ARG A 191 24.45 -7.81 0.97
C ARG A 191 24.62 -6.30 1.17
N TYR A 192 23.61 -5.52 0.75
CA TYR A 192 23.65 -4.06 0.86
C TYR A 192 24.00 -3.62 2.29
N GLY A 193 25.13 -2.93 2.44
CA GLY A 193 25.74 -2.59 3.75
C GLY A 193 24.75 -2.02 4.77
N PRO A 194 23.91 -1.03 4.41
CA PRO A 194 22.90 -0.50 5.33
C PRO A 194 21.89 -1.52 5.84
N PHE A 195 21.64 -2.65 5.15
CA PHE A 195 20.80 -3.73 5.68
C PHE A 195 21.57 -4.61 6.66
N THR A 196 22.86 -4.86 6.40
CA THR A 196 23.74 -5.61 7.31
C THR A 196 23.87 -4.86 8.63
N ASP A 197 24.03 -3.54 8.57
CA ASP A 197 24.11 -2.67 9.74
C ASP A 197 22.85 -2.74 10.61
N LEU A 198 21.65 -2.85 10.01
CA LEU A 198 20.41 -2.98 10.78
C LEU A 198 20.40 -4.23 11.64
N ILE A 199 20.91 -5.35 11.12
CA ILE A 199 20.98 -6.61 11.87
C ILE A 199 22.02 -6.50 12.97
N LEU A 200 23.24 -6.05 12.65
CA LEU A 200 24.34 -5.97 13.60
C LEU A 200 24.06 -4.97 14.74
N LEU A 201 23.52 -3.80 14.41
CA LEU A 201 23.17 -2.79 15.42
C LEU A 201 21.96 -3.20 16.26
N SER A 202 20.97 -3.88 15.66
CA SER A 202 19.87 -4.44 16.45
C SER A 202 20.37 -5.52 17.40
N ASP A 203 21.32 -6.36 16.98
CA ASP A 203 21.92 -7.36 17.85
C ASP A 203 22.67 -6.71 19.01
N LEU A 204 23.49 -5.71 18.71
CA LEU A 204 24.26 -4.97 19.70
C LEU A 204 23.37 -4.28 20.73
N GLN A 205 22.20 -3.77 20.33
CA GLN A 205 21.30 -3.01 21.22
C GLN A 205 20.33 -3.88 22.02
N TRP A 206 19.88 -5.03 21.50
CA TRP A 206 18.74 -5.74 22.06
C TRP A 206 18.99 -7.21 22.37
N THR A 207 19.65 -7.96 21.49
CA THR A 207 19.74 -9.42 21.63
C THR A 207 21.05 -9.91 22.22
N HIS A 208 22.14 -9.15 22.04
CA HIS A 208 23.49 -9.48 22.53
C HIS A 208 23.94 -10.90 22.15
N MET A 209 23.51 -11.43 21.01
CA MET A 209 23.87 -12.75 20.51
C MET A 209 25.28 -12.78 19.90
N SER A 210 25.94 -11.63 19.79
CA SER A 210 27.26 -11.48 19.19
C SER A 210 27.29 -11.97 17.74
N MET A 211 26.29 -11.54 16.97
CA MET A 211 26.17 -11.91 15.56
C MET A 211 27.39 -11.41 14.77
N SER A 212 28.03 -12.33 14.06
CA SER A 212 29.11 -11.99 13.12
C SER A 212 28.54 -11.34 11.85
N GLN A 213 29.36 -10.54 11.16
CA GLN A 213 29.01 -9.98 9.84
C GLN A 213 28.62 -11.08 8.84
N THR A 214 29.37 -12.18 8.78
CA THR A 214 29.08 -13.31 7.89
C THR A 214 27.71 -13.94 8.20
N THR A 215 27.33 -14.03 9.48
CA THR A 215 26.01 -14.49 9.89
C THR A 215 24.92 -13.53 9.42
N ALA A 216 25.09 -12.23 9.65
CA ALA A 216 24.13 -11.21 9.22
C ALA A 216 23.95 -11.19 7.69
N GLU A 217 25.03 -11.23 6.93
CA GLU A 217 24.99 -11.33 5.47
C GLU A 217 24.30 -12.61 4.98
N THR A 218 24.56 -13.75 5.62
CA THR A 218 23.89 -15.01 5.29
C THR A 218 22.38 -14.92 5.52
N ILE A 219 21.96 -14.33 6.65
CA ILE A 219 20.55 -14.08 6.95
C ILE A 219 19.93 -13.18 5.87
N LEU A 220 20.61 -12.10 5.47
CA LEU A 220 20.13 -11.19 4.43
C LEU A 220 19.94 -11.87 3.09
N VAL A 221 20.87 -12.73 2.67
CA VAL A 221 20.74 -13.47 1.41
C VAL A 221 19.50 -14.38 1.46
N VAL A 222 19.29 -15.10 2.57
CA VAL A 222 18.11 -15.96 2.74
C VAL A 222 16.81 -15.16 2.67
N VAL A 223 16.73 -14.06 3.43
CA VAL A 223 15.58 -13.14 3.40
C VAL A 223 15.36 -12.59 2.00
N GLY A 224 16.42 -12.14 1.34
CA GLY A 224 16.35 -11.53 0.02
C GLY A 224 15.81 -12.49 -1.04
N VAL A 225 16.21 -13.76 -1.00
CA VAL A 225 15.65 -14.81 -1.86
C VAL A 225 14.15 -15.00 -1.58
N ILE A 226 13.73 -15.01 -0.31
CA ILE A 226 12.31 -15.13 0.04
C ILE A 226 11.53 -13.91 -0.50
N ASP A 227 12.05 -12.69 -0.34
CA ASP A 227 11.43 -11.45 -0.82
C ASP A 227 11.23 -11.45 -2.34
N LEU A 228 12.22 -11.93 -3.10
CA LEU A 228 12.11 -12.12 -4.54
C LEU A 228 11.02 -13.15 -4.90
N VAL A 229 10.97 -14.28 -4.20
CA VAL A 229 9.97 -15.33 -4.45
C VAL A 229 8.55 -14.82 -4.16
N VAL A 230 8.33 -14.13 -3.05
CA VAL A 230 6.99 -13.61 -2.71
C VAL A 230 6.57 -12.49 -3.66
N ALA A 231 7.49 -11.64 -4.11
CA ALA A 231 7.22 -10.63 -5.13
C ALA A 231 6.75 -11.26 -6.45
N LEU A 232 7.41 -12.32 -6.92
CA LEU A 232 7.02 -13.04 -8.14
C LEU A 232 5.69 -13.78 -7.97
N LEU A 233 5.42 -14.34 -6.79
CA LEU A 233 4.20 -15.11 -6.54
C LEU A 233 2.96 -14.23 -6.35
N LEU A 234 3.09 -13.00 -5.83
CA LEU A 234 1.94 -12.17 -5.44
C LEU A 234 0.95 -11.96 -6.59
N ILE A 235 1.44 -11.61 -7.79
CA ILE A 235 0.63 -11.26 -8.97
C ILE A 235 -0.16 -12.47 -9.53
N PRO A 236 0.49 -13.57 -9.95
CA PRO A 236 -0.20 -14.69 -10.59
C PRO A 236 -1.09 -15.47 -9.61
N THR A 237 -0.61 -15.69 -8.38
CA THR A 237 -1.28 -16.61 -7.45
C THR A 237 -2.40 -15.95 -6.66
N ARG A 238 -2.28 -14.64 -6.38
CA ARG A 238 -3.17 -13.91 -5.46
C ARG A 238 -3.35 -14.63 -4.12
N TRP A 239 -2.30 -15.29 -3.64
CA TRP A 239 -2.34 -16.04 -2.40
C TRP A 239 -2.32 -15.12 -1.19
N ARG A 240 -3.32 -15.26 -0.32
CA ARG A 240 -3.45 -14.44 0.90
C ARG A 240 -2.25 -14.58 1.83
N SER A 241 -1.68 -15.79 1.94
CA SER A 241 -0.50 -16.03 2.77
C SER A 241 0.73 -15.28 2.28
N VAL A 242 0.88 -15.10 0.96
CA VAL A 242 1.97 -14.30 0.37
C VAL A 242 1.82 -12.83 0.77
N ALA A 243 0.62 -12.25 0.61
CA ALA A 243 0.36 -10.88 1.05
C ALA A 243 0.52 -10.68 2.57
N LEU A 244 0.15 -11.69 3.38
CA LEU A 244 0.35 -11.65 4.84
C LEU A 244 1.83 -11.70 5.21
N TYR A 245 2.62 -12.57 4.57
CA TYR A 245 4.07 -12.61 4.77
C TYR A 245 4.69 -11.25 4.46
N MET A 246 4.38 -10.68 3.28
CA MET A 246 4.88 -9.35 2.89
C MET A 246 4.42 -8.27 3.88
N ALA A 247 3.20 -8.34 4.40
CA ALA A 247 2.73 -7.39 5.41
C ALA A 247 3.57 -7.47 6.69
N VAL A 248 3.78 -8.68 7.22
CA VAL A 248 4.54 -8.90 8.45
C VAL A 248 6.01 -8.51 8.25
N TRP A 249 6.64 -9.00 7.19
CA TRP A 249 8.04 -8.74 6.91
C TRP A 249 8.30 -7.25 6.61
N GLY A 250 7.43 -6.59 5.85
CA GLY A 250 7.53 -5.15 5.59
C GLY A 250 7.41 -4.30 6.87
N ILE A 251 6.59 -4.72 7.84
CA ILE A 251 6.51 -4.07 9.17
C ILE A 251 7.79 -4.32 9.96
N ILE A 252 8.29 -5.56 10.01
CA ILE A 252 9.53 -5.90 10.72
C ILE A 252 10.70 -5.10 10.16
N ALA A 253 10.85 -5.05 8.83
CA ALA A 253 11.88 -4.29 8.15
C ALA A 253 11.78 -2.78 8.45
N ALA A 254 10.57 -2.22 8.51
CA ALA A 254 10.39 -0.82 8.91
C ALA A 254 10.81 -0.59 10.38
N VAL A 255 10.33 -1.42 11.30
CA VAL A 255 10.63 -1.32 12.75
C VAL A 255 12.09 -1.57 13.07
N SER A 256 12.80 -2.35 12.24
CA SER A 256 14.23 -2.63 12.41
C SER A 256 15.10 -1.37 12.49
N ARG A 257 14.62 -0.24 11.93
CA ARG A 257 15.29 1.05 12.03
C ARG A 257 15.33 1.57 13.45
N MET A 258 14.23 1.44 14.20
CA MET A 258 14.19 1.83 15.60
C MET A 258 14.94 0.85 16.50
N THR A 259 15.01 -0.42 16.13
CA THR A 259 15.82 -1.40 16.89
C THR A 259 17.31 -1.22 16.63
N ALA A 260 17.72 -0.74 15.45
CA ALA A 260 19.12 -0.51 15.11
C ALA A 260 19.65 0.86 15.57
N TYR A 261 18.85 1.92 15.41
CA TYR A 261 19.29 3.30 15.65
C TYR A 261 18.58 3.96 16.85
N GLY A 262 17.83 3.18 17.61
CA GLY A 262 17.03 3.66 18.74
C GLY A 262 15.74 4.39 18.31
N PHE A 263 14.98 4.86 19.31
CA PHE A 263 13.66 5.48 19.09
C PHE A 263 13.71 6.75 18.23
N GLY A 264 14.87 7.41 18.12
CA GLY A 264 15.06 8.57 17.23
C GLY A 264 14.81 8.27 15.75
N ALA A 265 14.88 7.00 15.33
CA ALA A 265 14.59 6.57 13.96
C ALA A 265 13.10 6.28 13.70
N TRP A 266 12.19 6.72 14.57
CA TRP A 266 10.75 6.61 14.35
C TRP A 266 10.28 7.26 13.03
N PRO A 267 10.82 8.40 12.55
CA PRO A 267 10.29 8.99 11.31
C PRO A 267 10.51 8.08 10.11
N GLU A 268 11.70 7.48 10.05
CA GLU A 268 12.06 6.53 8.99
C GLU A 268 11.21 5.26 9.05
N THR A 269 10.88 4.80 10.27
CA THR A 269 9.98 3.67 10.48
C THR A 269 8.58 3.96 9.95
N LEU A 270 8.03 5.13 10.27
CA LEU A 270 6.68 5.52 9.81
C LEU A 270 6.65 5.81 8.30
N LEU A 271 7.70 6.43 7.75
CA LEU A 271 7.84 6.64 6.30
C LEU A 271 7.86 5.30 5.53
N ARG A 272 8.40 4.25 6.14
CA ARG A 272 8.44 2.89 5.58
C ARG A 272 7.21 2.04 5.91
N ALA A 273 6.24 2.55 6.69
CA ALA A 273 5.06 1.79 7.08
C ALA A 273 4.23 1.29 5.87
N ALA A 274 4.29 1.98 4.73
CA ALA A 274 3.62 1.52 3.51
C ALA A 274 4.14 0.17 2.98
N ASN A 275 5.39 -0.19 3.27
CA ASN A 275 6.00 -1.45 2.83
C ASN A 275 5.22 -2.66 3.36
N GLY A 276 4.79 -2.62 4.62
CA GLY A 276 3.92 -3.65 5.20
C GLY A 276 2.42 -3.30 5.14
N GLY A 277 2.09 -2.01 5.18
CA GLY A 277 0.71 -1.52 5.18
C GLY A 277 -0.05 -1.79 3.89
N VAL A 278 0.59 -1.64 2.72
CA VAL A 278 -0.05 -1.94 1.43
C VAL A 278 -0.35 -3.44 1.27
N PRO A 279 0.59 -4.37 1.50
CA PRO A 279 0.29 -5.80 1.53
C PRO A 279 -0.81 -6.18 2.54
N LEU A 280 -0.86 -5.53 3.71
CA LEU A 280 -1.92 -5.74 4.71
C LEU A 280 -3.30 -5.34 4.16
N ALA A 281 -3.37 -4.21 3.44
CA ALA A 281 -4.59 -3.76 2.79
C ALA A 281 -5.09 -4.80 1.75
N ILE A 282 -4.17 -5.33 0.93
CA ILE A 282 -4.45 -6.40 -0.05
C ILE A 282 -4.93 -7.68 0.65
N PHE A 283 -4.23 -8.11 1.71
CA PHE A 283 -4.57 -9.29 2.50
C PHE A 283 -6.01 -9.22 3.05
N GLY A 284 -6.36 -8.11 3.70
CA GLY A 284 -7.70 -7.94 4.27
C GLY A 284 -8.77 -7.85 3.19
N TYR A 285 -8.50 -7.17 2.06
CA TYR A 285 -9.40 -7.14 0.91
C TYR A 285 -9.73 -8.55 0.40
N TRP A 286 -8.73 -9.40 0.20
CA TRP A 286 -8.93 -10.78 -0.25
C TRP A 286 -9.60 -11.67 0.78
N THR A 287 -9.30 -11.48 2.06
CA THR A 287 -9.90 -12.26 3.15
C THR A 287 -11.39 -12.00 3.26
N ILE A 288 -11.80 -10.73 3.26
CA ILE A 288 -13.22 -10.32 3.28
C ILE A 288 -13.91 -10.80 1.98
N SER A 289 -13.26 -10.62 0.82
CA SER A 289 -13.81 -11.05 -0.47
C SER A 289 -13.98 -12.57 -0.59
N ARG A 290 -13.09 -13.39 0.00
CA ARG A 290 -13.20 -14.85 -0.04
C ARG A 290 -14.29 -15.37 0.91
N ALA A 291 -14.39 -14.84 2.12
CA ALA A 291 -15.47 -15.18 3.05
C ALA A 291 -16.85 -14.98 2.39
N SER A 292 -16.96 -14.01 1.48
CA SER A 292 -18.15 -13.74 0.68
C SER A 292 -18.51 -14.84 -0.32
N ARG A 293 -17.53 -15.56 -0.88
CA ARG A 293 -17.78 -16.61 -1.88
C ARG A 293 -18.25 -17.93 -1.27
N LEU A 294 -17.83 -18.23 -0.04
CA LEU A 294 -18.17 -19.48 0.64
C LEU A 294 -19.60 -19.52 1.19
N GLN A 295 -20.26 -18.38 1.35
CA GLN A 295 -21.61 -18.30 1.92
C GLN A 295 -22.75 -18.29 0.89
N LEU A 296 -22.44 -18.36 -0.41
CA LEU A 296 -23.50 -18.52 -1.40
C LEU A 296 -24.05 -19.95 -1.24
N PRO A 297 -25.32 -20.11 -0.79
CA PRO A 297 -25.92 -21.43 -0.71
C PRO A 297 -25.84 -22.08 -2.08
N ARG A 298 -25.53 -23.38 -2.12
CA ARG A 298 -25.52 -24.19 -3.35
C ARG A 298 -26.95 -24.43 -3.88
N GLU A 299 -27.90 -23.56 -3.53
CA GLU A 299 -29.32 -23.67 -3.87
C GLU A 299 -29.57 -23.58 -5.38
N THR A 300 -28.62 -23.03 -6.16
CA THR A 300 -28.75 -23.02 -7.62
C THR A 300 -28.54 -24.38 -8.25
N SER A 301 -27.86 -25.35 -7.60
CA SER A 301 -27.74 -26.68 -8.20
C SER A 301 -29.00 -27.53 -8.04
N GLU A 302 -29.80 -27.34 -6.99
CA GLU A 302 -31.04 -28.11 -6.79
C GLU A 302 -32.20 -27.56 -7.63
N SER A 303 -32.27 -26.23 -7.81
CA SER A 303 -33.28 -25.60 -8.68
C SER A 303 -33.02 -25.84 -10.17
N GLU A 304 -31.76 -25.85 -10.62
CA GLU A 304 -31.42 -26.23 -12.00
C GLU A 304 -31.64 -27.71 -12.28
N THR A 305 -31.35 -28.63 -11.34
CA THR A 305 -31.69 -30.04 -11.53
C THR A 305 -33.19 -30.26 -11.62
N HIS A 306 -33.99 -29.56 -10.81
CA HIS A 306 -35.45 -29.73 -10.85
C HIS A 306 -36.06 -29.18 -12.15
N THR A 307 -35.56 -28.05 -12.66
CA THR A 307 -36.02 -27.48 -13.94
C THR A 307 -35.50 -28.27 -15.15
N LEU A 308 -34.28 -28.80 -15.13
CA LEU A 308 -33.77 -29.69 -16.16
C LEU A 308 -34.51 -31.02 -16.19
N ASP A 309 -34.82 -31.62 -15.03
CA ASP A 309 -35.63 -32.85 -14.96
C ASP A 309 -37.07 -32.60 -15.40
N GLU A 310 -37.68 -31.47 -15.03
CA GLU A 310 -39.03 -31.12 -15.49
C GLU A 310 -39.07 -30.90 -17.01
N THR A 311 -38.05 -30.26 -17.57
CA THR A 311 -37.91 -30.05 -19.02
C THR A 311 -37.67 -31.38 -19.75
N ARG A 312 -36.83 -32.25 -19.18
CA ARG A 312 -36.54 -33.59 -19.74
C ARG A 312 -37.78 -34.49 -19.71
N ASN A 313 -38.57 -34.43 -18.64
CA ASN A 313 -39.86 -35.15 -18.54
C ASN A 313 -40.87 -34.64 -19.58
N LYS A 314 -41.00 -33.32 -19.77
CA LYS A 314 -41.89 -32.74 -20.79
C LYS A 314 -41.50 -33.20 -22.21
N ILE A 315 -40.20 -33.25 -22.52
CA ILE A 315 -39.70 -33.75 -23.81
C ILE A 315 -40.01 -35.25 -23.98
N GLN A 316 -39.81 -36.09 -22.95
CA GLN A 316 -40.13 -37.51 -23.04
C GLN A 316 -41.63 -37.79 -23.23
N ILE A 317 -42.51 -37.01 -22.61
CA ILE A 317 -43.96 -37.12 -22.80
C ILE A 317 -44.36 -36.76 -24.22
N ALA A 318 -43.75 -35.72 -24.81
CA ALA A 318 -44.03 -35.30 -26.18
C ALA A 318 -43.63 -36.34 -27.24
N ILE A 319 -42.55 -37.10 -27.02
CA ILE A 319 -42.08 -38.14 -27.96
C ILE A 319 -42.97 -39.39 -27.96
N ARG A 320 -43.72 -39.66 -26.87
CA ARG A 320 -44.55 -40.87 -26.73
C ARG A 320 -46.00 -40.73 -27.25
N ARG A 321 -46.42 -39.52 -27.63
CA ARG A 321 -47.74 -39.27 -28.24
C ARG A 321 -47.62 -39.22 -29.75
#